data_AF-A0A6S5TVI4-F1
#
_entry.id   AF-A0A6S5TVI4-F1
#
_cell.length_a   1.000
_cell.length_b   1.000
_cell.length_c   1.000
_cell.angle_alpha   90.00
_cell.angle_beta   90.00
_cell.angle_gamma   90.00
#
_symmetry.space_group_name_H-M   'P 1'
#
loop_
_entity.id
_entity.type
_entity.pdbx_description
1 polymer ?
#
loop_
_entity_poly.entity_id
_entity_poly.type
_entity_poly.pdbx_seq_one_letter_code
_entity_poly.pdbx_strand_id
1 'polypeptide(L)'
;MKTEFLILMPDDEAFCNSKKSFVDFLKIDSLLSVTGSKISYRKSPKSRDLVTAKFRVDTDKVKSNSERYFLLVLECDQTDQVDDFSELSDRVRTIAERISPGSTAVNTLWDGVGRIYAEKSYPIINEVENLMRRLIAKFMLLTVGMNWSKDAINAELHKKIEKFEDEDPYISDLHKLDFIHLSQVLFEKKRDITLEELDRILQKTDFDADDREKILKYIPKSNWEKYFAALVDDGDQSLERKWELLYKLRNKVAHNRNVKKKEYEQIRGLSNKIKEIIGKATAKLGEIDINEEDRELIIYSYRSESASTIVYLSEISVAEFYSRSGYEVSPLGEQGQPQYCDFIATKDGRSVAVVVKVTRRSRFLPICILALNREQEHRAKIKDHRTSLKTHIAIVLQGDESEYPNEKILRRIKTLTTTTDDSIEVVPGILGDNNEFIPIAPLETA
;
A
#
# COMPACT_ATOMS: atom_id res chain seq x y z
N MET A 1 8.94 34.36 17.34
CA MET A 1 9.10 34.00 15.92
C MET A 1 10.42 34.54 15.43
N LYS A 2 11.20 33.76 14.67
CA LYS A 2 12.52 34.16 14.19
C LYS A 2 12.68 33.74 12.73
N THR A 3 13.23 34.60 11.89
CA THR A 3 13.58 34.28 10.50
C THR A 3 14.99 34.75 10.22
N GLU A 4 15.84 33.87 9.68
CA GLU A 4 17.21 34.19 9.31
C GLU A 4 17.42 34.02 7.81
N PHE A 5 17.99 35.04 7.18
CA PHE A 5 18.32 35.09 5.77
C PHE A 5 19.82 35.22 5.57
N LEU A 6 20.36 34.40 4.66
CA LEU A 6 21.67 34.59 4.06
C LEU A 6 21.46 35.13 2.65
N ILE A 7 21.84 36.38 2.44
CA ILE A 7 21.76 37.06 1.15
C ILE A 7 23.17 37.12 0.58
N LEU A 8 23.38 36.55 -0.59
CA LEU A 8 24.65 36.56 -1.32
C LEU A 8 24.51 37.39 -2.58
N MET A 9 25.51 38.21 -2.88
CA MET A 9 25.56 39.02 -4.08
C MET A 9 27.00 39.23 -4.55
N PRO A 10 27.20 39.56 -5.84
CA PRO A 10 28.49 40.00 -6.33
C PRO A 10 29.00 41.19 -5.52
N ASP A 11 30.30 41.21 -5.21
CA ASP A 11 30.93 42.35 -4.54
C ASP A 11 31.13 43.47 -5.58
N ASP A 12 30.10 44.29 -5.74
CA ASP A 12 30.20 45.58 -6.42
C ASP A 12 30.58 46.64 -5.38
N GLU A 13 31.81 47.16 -5.45
CA GLU A 13 32.31 48.14 -4.48
C GLU A 13 31.49 49.44 -4.45
N ALA A 14 30.68 49.71 -5.47
CA ALA A 14 29.87 50.93 -5.57
C ALA A 14 28.45 50.79 -4.98
N PHE A 15 27.85 49.60 -4.95
CA PHE A 15 26.43 49.43 -4.64
C PHE A 15 26.18 48.46 -3.47
N CYS A 16 25.44 48.93 -2.46
CA CYS A 16 25.07 48.13 -1.28
C CYS A 16 26.26 47.41 -0.59
N ASN A 17 27.38 48.10 -0.42
CA ASN A 17 28.66 47.55 0.06
C ASN A 17 28.82 47.48 1.61
N SER A 18 27.82 47.94 2.37
CA SER A 18 27.90 48.03 3.83
C SER A 18 26.57 47.70 4.51
N LYS A 19 26.63 47.42 5.82
CA LYS A 19 25.44 47.25 6.66
C LYS A 19 24.50 48.45 6.55
N LYS A 20 25.05 49.67 6.57
CA LYS A 20 24.27 50.90 6.50
C LYS A 20 23.54 51.02 5.17
N SER A 21 24.25 50.82 4.05
CA SER A 21 23.64 50.89 2.72
C SER A 21 22.54 49.84 2.53
N PHE A 22 22.73 48.63 3.05
CA PHE A 22 21.70 47.59 3.01
C PHE A 22 20.43 47.99 3.80
N VAL A 23 20.61 48.52 5.01
CA VAL A 23 19.49 48.99 5.83
C VAL A 23 18.78 50.19 5.19
N ASP A 24 19.52 51.11 4.58
CA ASP A 24 18.92 52.23 3.85
C ASP A 24 18.20 51.75 2.58
N PHE A 25 18.67 50.67 1.94
CA PHE A 25 17.98 50.04 0.82
C PHE A 25 16.63 49.43 1.23
N LEU A 26 16.54 48.81 2.42
CA LEU A 26 15.26 48.32 2.96
C LEU A 26 14.22 49.44 3.14
N LYS A 27 14.66 50.68 3.43
CA LYS A 27 13.79 51.85 3.63
C LYS A 27 13.23 52.44 2.33
N ILE A 28 13.73 52.02 1.16
CA ILE A 28 13.19 52.45 -0.13
C ILE A 28 11.74 52.01 -0.28
N ASP A 29 11.37 50.90 0.37
CA ASP A 29 10.00 50.43 0.37
C ASP A 29 9.13 51.20 1.36
N SER A 30 8.18 51.98 0.84
CA SER A 30 7.24 52.75 1.66
C SER A 30 6.40 51.91 2.64
N LEU A 31 6.30 50.59 2.42
CA LEU A 31 5.59 49.66 3.30
C LEU A 31 6.43 49.20 4.49
N LEU A 32 7.72 49.52 4.50
CA LEU A 32 8.62 49.23 5.61
C LEU A 32 9.02 50.52 6.31
N SER A 33 9.15 50.45 7.63
CA SER A 33 9.75 51.51 8.43
C SER A 33 10.85 50.91 9.29
N VAL A 34 12.02 51.55 9.30
CA VAL A 34 13.17 51.08 10.09
C VAL A 34 13.56 52.17 11.07
N THR A 35 13.52 51.87 12.36
CA THR A 35 13.89 52.80 13.43
C THR A 35 14.76 52.08 14.45
N GLY A 36 16.03 52.48 14.55
CA GLY A 36 17.02 51.81 15.39
C GLY A 36 17.20 50.34 14.98
N SER A 37 17.01 49.42 15.93
CA SER A 37 17.06 47.97 15.73
C SER A 37 15.69 47.33 15.47
N LYS A 38 14.68 48.13 15.09
CA LYS A 38 13.32 47.66 14.80
C LYS A 38 12.94 47.94 13.34
N ILE A 39 12.21 47.00 12.76
CA ILE A 39 11.59 47.09 11.45
C ILE A 39 10.10 46.83 11.60
N SER A 40 9.26 47.70 11.03
CA SER A 40 7.80 47.51 10.99
C SER A 40 7.30 47.36 9.56
N TYR A 41 6.18 46.64 9.42
CA TYR A 41 5.48 46.44 8.16
C TYR A 41 4.05 46.96 8.22
N ARG A 42 3.57 47.50 7.09
CA ARG A 42 2.20 47.99 6.90
C ARG A 42 1.66 47.62 5.51
N LYS A 43 0.34 47.43 5.39
CA LYS A 43 -0.32 47.04 4.13
C LYS A 43 -0.41 48.17 3.09
N SER A 44 -0.43 49.42 3.53
CA SER A 44 -0.41 50.59 2.65
C SER A 44 0.41 51.72 3.28
N PRO A 45 0.90 52.69 2.49
CA PRO A 45 1.70 53.79 3.03
C PRO A 45 0.97 54.64 4.09
N LYS A 46 -0.38 54.62 4.08
CA LYS A 46 -1.22 55.40 5.01
C LYS A 46 -1.78 54.57 6.16
N SER A 47 -1.57 53.25 6.20
CA SER A 47 -2.09 52.40 7.27
C SER A 47 -1.15 52.35 8.47
N ARG A 48 -1.70 51.98 9.63
CA ARG A 48 -0.91 51.66 10.83
C ARG A 48 0.01 50.47 10.58
N ASP A 49 1.08 50.40 11.37
CA ASP A 49 1.98 49.25 11.39
C ASP A 49 1.21 48.01 11.90
N LEU A 50 1.35 46.90 11.19
CA LEU A 50 0.69 45.62 11.48
C LEU A 50 1.56 44.74 12.37
N VAL A 51 2.86 44.73 12.10
CA VAL A 51 3.86 43.97 12.85
C VAL A 51 5.13 44.79 12.99
N THR A 52 5.77 44.66 14.16
CA THR A 52 7.10 45.18 14.42
C THR A 52 8.01 44.05 14.86
N ALA A 53 9.15 43.94 14.21
CA ALA A 53 10.19 42.96 14.52
C ALA A 53 11.47 43.68 14.95
N LYS A 54 12.21 43.07 15.87
CA LYS A 54 13.63 43.37 16.05
C LYS A 54 14.37 42.84 14.83
N PHE A 55 15.38 43.57 14.36
CA PHE A 55 16.23 43.07 13.29
C PHE A 55 17.72 43.32 13.55
N ARG A 56 18.55 42.42 13.03
CA ARG A 56 20.01 42.54 13.01
C ARG A 56 20.53 42.21 11.62
N VAL A 57 21.51 42.97 11.17
CA VAL A 57 22.22 42.73 9.91
C VAL A 57 23.71 42.64 10.21
N ASP A 58 24.35 41.58 9.74
CA ASP A 58 25.80 41.40 9.74
C ASP A 58 26.27 41.19 8.30
N THR A 59 27.46 41.67 7.94
CA THR A 59 27.96 41.61 6.56
C THR A 59 29.47 41.53 6.53
N ASP A 60 30.01 40.80 5.56
CA ASP A 60 31.43 40.75 5.24
C ASP A 60 31.63 40.33 3.77
N LYS A 61 32.88 40.45 3.28
CA LYS A 61 33.28 39.90 1.98
C LYS A 61 33.50 38.39 2.12
N VAL A 62 33.14 37.63 1.09
CA VAL A 62 33.45 36.20 0.99
C VAL A 62 34.94 36.07 0.65
N LYS A 63 35.71 35.38 1.48
CA LYS A 63 37.18 35.34 1.34
C LYS A 63 37.68 34.72 0.02
N SER A 64 36.89 33.81 -0.56
CA SER A 64 37.29 32.98 -1.71
C SER A 64 36.68 33.41 -3.04
N ASN A 65 35.76 34.37 -3.05
CA ASN A 65 35.04 34.83 -4.24
C ASN A 65 34.81 36.35 -4.16
N SER A 66 34.66 37.00 -5.30
CA SER A 66 34.27 38.42 -5.38
C SER A 66 32.78 38.60 -5.05
N GLU A 67 32.40 38.24 -3.83
CA GLU A 67 31.03 38.22 -3.32
C GLU A 67 30.98 38.86 -1.94
N ARG A 68 29.82 39.40 -1.60
CA ARG A 68 29.48 39.89 -0.26
C ARG A 68 28.26 39.16 0.25
N TYR A 69 28.25 38.89 1.54
CA TYR A 69 27.07 38.36 2.21
C TYR A 69 26.43 39.38 3.15
N PHE A 70 25.11 39.26 3.30
CA PHE A 70 24.34 39.86 4.38
C PHE A 70 23.62 38.76 5.13
N LEU A 71 23.92 38.64 6.42
CA LEU A 71 23.18 37.82 7.36
C LEU A 71 22.13 38.71 8.03
N LEU A 72 20.87 38.53 7.66
CA LEU A 72 19.74 39.27 8.22
C LEU A 72 18.95 38.36 9.17
N VAL A 73 18.74 38.83 10.39
CA VAL A 73 17.90 38.17 11.39
C VAL A 73 16.70 39.06 11.70
N LEU A 74 15.49 38.51 11.62
CA LEU A 74 14.23 39.13 12.03
C LEU A 74 13.64 38.36 13.21
N GLU A 75 13.26 39.06 14.27
CA GLU A 75 12.69 38.47 15.49
C GLU A 75 11.42 39.23 15.92
N CYS A 76 10.33 38.51 16.06
CA CYS A 76 9.05 39.04 16.55
C CYS A 76 8.52 38.13 17.67
N ASP A 77 8.30 38.69 18.86
CA ASP A 77 7.88 37.92 20.04
C ASP A 77 6.38 37.55 20.00
N GLN A 78 5.58 38.23 19.17
CA GLN A 78 4.12 38.10 19.08
C GLN A 78 3.69 37.02 18.07
N THR A 79 3.46 35.79 18.54
CA THR A 79 3.14 34.63 17.69
C THR A 79 1.77 34.68 17.01
N ASP A 80 0.87 35.52 17.49
CA ASP A 80 -0.43 35.83 16.91
C ASP A 80 -0.32 36.64 15.60
N GLN A 81 0.78 37.37 15.40
CA GLN A 81 1.07 38.14 14.19
C GLN A 81 1.82 37.35 13.11
N VAL A 82 1.75 36.01 13.14
CA VAL A 82 2.51 35.13 12.22
C VAL A 82 2.25 35.44 10.74
N ASP A 83 1.03 35.81 10.39
CA ASP A 83 0.65 36.16 9.02
C ASP A 83 1.37 37.44 8.56
N ASP A 84 1.25 38.52 9.34
CA ASP A 84 1.85 39.81 9.03
C ASP A 84 3.39 39.74 9.07
N PHE A 85 3.95 38.94 9.99
CA PHE A 85 5.39 38.68 10.05
C PHE A 85 5.90 37.86 8.85
N SER A 86 5.07 36.96 8.31
CA SER A 86 5.36 36.25 7.05
C SER A 86 5.40 37.24 5.88
N GLU A 87 4.44 38.17 5.81
CA GLU A 87 4.41 39.20 4.76
C GLU A 87 5.62 40.14 4.85
N LEU A 88 6.00 40.57 6.05
CA LEU A 88 7.25 41.32 6.29
C LEU A 88 8.47 40.54 5.77
N SER A 89 8.58 39.25 6.12
CA SER A 89 9.70 38.39 5.73
C SER A 89 9.80 38.23 4.21
N ASP A 90 8.67 37.98 3.52
CA ASP A 90 8.62 37.89 2.07
C ASP A 90 8.93 39.23 1.40
N ARG A 91 8.49 40.36 1.99
CA ARG A 91 8.80 41.68 1.47
C ARG A 91 10.29 42.00 1.53
N VAL A 92 10.93 41.70 2.65
CA VAL A 92 12.37 41.92 2.81
C VAL A 92 13.17 41.04 1.83
N ARG A 93 12.73 39.79 1.60
CA ARG A 93 13.30 38.91 0.57
C ARG A 93 13.21 39.56 -0.83
N THR A 94 12.03 40.01 -1.23
CA THR A 94 11.83 40.66 -2.55
C THR A 94 12.66 41.94 -2.70
N ILE A 95 12.84 42.72 -1.64
CA ILE A 95 13.73 43.89 -1.69
C ILE A 95 15.17 43.44 -1.86
N ALA A 96 15.65 42.46 -1.07
CA ALA A 96 17.01 41.96 -1.20
C ALA A 96 17.32 41.44 -2.62
N GLU A 97 16.39 40.72 -3.25
CA GLU A 97 16.52 40.25 -4.64
C GLU A 97 16.67 41.38 -5.67
N ARG A 98 16.19 42.59 -5.35
CA ARG A 98 16.29 43.77 -6.23
C ARG A 98 17.63 44.49 -6.14
N ILE A 99 18.50 44.14 -5.18
CA ILE A 99 19.82 44.78 -5.04
C ILE A 99 20.66 44.48 -6.27
N SER A 100 20.69 43.22 -6.72
CA SER A 100 21.30 42.83 -8.01
C SER A 100 20.42 41.77 -8.66
N PRO A 101 19.42 42.18 -9.46
CA PRO A 101 18.47 41.26 -10.08
C PRO A 101 19.16 40.19 -10.91
N GLY A 102 18.80 38.92 -10.68
CA GLY A 102 19.38 37.76 -11.38
C GLY A 102 20.71 37.27 -10.83
N SER A 103 21.42 38.07 -10.01
CA SER A 103 22.71 37.72 -9.41
C SER A 103 22.68 37.62 -7.88
N THR A 104 21.58 38.04 -7.24
CA THR A 104 21.39 37.93 -5.80
C THR A 104 20.74 36.60 -5.45
N ALA A 105 21.35 35.83 -4.55
CA ALA A 105 20.76 34.63 -3.97
C ALA A 105 20.28 34.90 -2.54
N VAL A 106 18.99 34.66 -2.26
CA VAL A 106 18.41 34.82 -0.91
C VAL A 106 18.03 33.46 -0.34
N ASN A 107 18.85 32.96 0.58
CA ASN A 107 18.64 31.68 1.25
C ASN A 107 18.01 31.92 2.63
N THR A 108 17.02 31.12 3.00
CA THR A 108 16.45 31.12 4.36
C THR A 108 17.19 30.07 5.18
N LEU A 109 17.97 30.50 6.18
CA LEU A 109 18.72 29.61 7.07
C LEU A 109 17.85 29.09 8.21
N TRP A 110 16.95 29.93 8.70
CA TRP A 110 16.01 29.59 9.76
C TRP A 110 14.64 30.16 9.44
N ASP A 111 13.61 29.32 9.39
CA ASP A 111 12.24 29.72 9.09
C ASP A 111 11.30 29.41 10.27
N GLY A 112 11.20 30.35 11.20
CA GLY A 112 10.29 30.23 12.33
C GLY A 112 8.82 30.37 11.96
N VAL A 113 8.50 31.03 10.84
CA VAL A 113 7.11 31.13 10.35
C VAL A 113 6.65 29.79 9.81
N GLY A 114 7.42 29.20 8.90
CA GLY A 114 7.13 27.89 8.35
C GLY A 114 7.10 26.81 9.42
N ARG A 115 7.95 26.91 10.44
CA ARG A 115 7.90 26.04 11.61
C ARG A 115 6.58 26.14 12.37
N ILE A 116 6.07 27.34 12.65
CA ILE A 116 4.79 27.52 13.35
C ILE A 116 3.63 26.90 12.54
N TYR A 117 3.61 27.11 11.22
CA TYR A 117 2.58 26.47 10.39
C TYR A 117 2.73 24.95 10.34
N ALA A 118 3.96 24.43 10.31
CA ALA A 118 4.22 23.00 10.38
C ALA A 118 3.72 22.40 11.70
N GLU A 119 4.02 23.03 12.83
CA GLU A 119 3.56 22.65 14.17
C GLU A 119 2.03 22.67 14.26
N LYS A 120 1.36 23.68 13.68
CA LYS A 120 -0.11 23.74 13.60
C LYS A 120 -0.71 22.68 12.66
N SER A 121 -0.01 22.32 11.60
CA SER A 121 -0.48 21.37 10.58
C SER A 121 -0.39 19.92 11.04
N TYR A 122 0.66 19.59 11.81
CA TYR A 122 0.96 18.20 12.16
C TYR A 122 -0.17 17.48 12.90
N PRO A 123 -0.82 18.06 13.95
CA PRO A 123 -1.94 17.41 14.63
C PRO A 123 -3.11 17.11 13.69
N ILE A 124 -3.40 18.02 12.75
CA ILE A 124 -4.50 17.87 11.78
C ILE A 124 -4.23 16.68 10.84
N ILE A 125 -3.00 16.57 10.33
CA ILE A 125 -2.57 15.48 9.46
C ILE A 125 -2.59 14.14 10.21
N ASN A 126 -2.03 14.12 11.41
CA ASN A 126 -1.97 12.93 12.26
C ASN A 126 -3.38 12.38 12.56
N GLU A 127 -4.35 13.26 12.81
CA GLU A 127 -5.73 12.84 13.03
C GLU A 127 -6.34 12.17 11.79
N VAL A 128 -6.15 12.75 10.61
CA VAL A 128 -6.63 12.18 9.33
C VAL A 128 -5.98 10.83 9.05
N GLU A 129 -4.67 10.73 9.28
CA GLU A 129 -3.91 9.49 9.15
C GLU A 129 -4.49 8.39 10.04
N ASN A 130 -4.73 8.69 11.32
CA ASN A 130 -5.32 7.75 12.26
C ASN A 130 -6.75 7.36 11.89
N LEU A 131 -7.55 8.28 11.34
CA LEU A 131 -8.89 7.97 10.84
C LEU A 131 -8.84 7.00 9.65
N MET A 132 -7.90 7.19 8.73
CA MET A 132 -7.69 6.26 7.61
C MET A 132 -7.21 4.89 8.09
N ARG A 133 -6.24 4.85 9.02
CA ARG A 133 -5.80 3.60 9.66
C ARG A 133 -6.97 2.86 10.29
N ARG A 134 -7.83 3.58 11.01
CA ARG A 134 -9.03 3.01 11.62
C ARG A 134 -10.01 2.48 10.60
N LEU A 135 -10.24 3.18 9.48
CA LEU A 135 -11.10 2.72 8.39
C LEU A 135 -10.57 1.41 7.81
N ILE A 136 -9.29 1.37 7.45
CA ILE A 136 -8.63 0.19 6.85
C ILE A 136 -8.68 -0.98 7.82
N ALA A 137 -8.29 -0.79 9.09
CA ALA A 137 -8.31 -1.86 10.08
C ALA A 137 -9.71 -2.44 10.26
N LYS A 138 -10.74 -1.59 10.36
CA LYS A 138 -12.12 -2.06 10.49
C LYS A 138 -12.60 -2.78 9.24
N PHE A 139 -12.33 -2.23 8.05
CA PHE A 139 -12.66 -2.87 6.79
C PHE A 139 -12.02 -4.25 6.72
N MET A 140 -10.69 -4.34 6.81
CA MET A 140 -9.96 -5.60 6.69
C MET A 140 -10.33 -6.63 7.78
N LEU A 141 -10.61 -6.18 9.01
CA LEU A 141 -11.09 -7.08 10.07
C LEU A 141 -12.48 -7.65 9.76
N LEU A 142 -13.41 -6.82 9.27
CA LEU A 142 -14.77 -7.26 8.92
C LEU A 142 -14.77 -8.13 7.66
N THR A 143 -13.92 -7.82 6.68
CA THR A 143 -13.87 -8.52 5.39
C THR A 143 -13.04 -9.79 5.46
N VAL A 144 -11.81 -9.73 5.97
CA VAL A 144 -10.84 -10.82 5.95
C VAL A 144 -10.78 -11.55 7.29
N GLY A 145 -10.77 -10.83 8.41
CA GLY A 145 -10.71 -11.41 9.76
C GLY A 145 -9.37 -11.14 10.47
N MET A 146 -9.14 -11.81 11.61
CA MET A 146 -8.08 -11.45 12.56
C MET A 146 -6.64 -11.48 12.00
N ASN A 147 -6.36 -12.37 11.04
CA ASN A 147 -5.03 -12.52 10.44
C ASN A 147 -4.85 -11.74 9.13
N TRP A 148 -5.72 -10.75 8.86
CA TRP A 148 -5.72 -10.01 7.61
C TRP A 148 -4.37 -9.37 7.26
N SER A 149 -3.58 -8.97 8.26
CA SER A 149 -2.27 -8.36 8.02
C SER A 149 -1.26 -9.33 7.44
N LYS A 150 -1.37 -10.64 7.74
CA LYS A 150 -0.56 -11.72 7.18
C LYS A 150 -1.13 -12.26 5.89
N ASP A 151 -2.45 -12.41 5.85
CA ASP A 151 -3.13 -13.12 4.77
C ASP A 151 -3.47 -12.24 3.57
N ALA A 152 -3.63 -10.92 3.79
CA ALA A 152 -4.21 -9.97 2.85
C ALA A 152 -3.48 -8.62 2.77
N ILE A 153 -2.17 -8.54 3.04
CA ILE A 153 -1.34 -7.35 2.73
C ILE A 153 -0.30 -7.73 1.66
N ASN A 154 -0.04 -6.82 0.71
CA ASN A 154 0.99 -6.99 -0.33
C ASN A 154 2.32 -7.38 0.34
N ALA A 155 3.01 -8.40 -0.17
CA ALA A 155 4.26 -8.87 0.44
C ALA A 155 5.36 -7.81 0.56
N GLU A 156 5.39 -6.78 -0.30
CA GLU A 156 6.31 -5.65 -0.13
C GLU A 156 5.99 -4.86 1.15
N LEU A 157 4.72 -4.66 1.45
CA LEU A 157 4.24 -4.01 2.67
C LEU A 157 4.36 -4.93 3.89
N HIS A 158 4.12 -6.24 3.73
CA HIS A 158 4.33 -7.24 4.78
C HIS A 158 5.79 -7.29 5.22
N LYS A 159 6.74 -7.25 4.27
CA LYS A 159 8.18 -7.18 4.57
C LYS A 159 8.55 -5.92 5.36
N LYS A 160 7.83 -4.80 5.18
CA LYS A 160 8.04 -3.59 6.00
C LYS A 160 7.50 -3.76 7.42
N ILE A 161 6.37 -4.45 7.56
CA ILE A 161 5.77 -4.80 8.85
C ILE A 161 6.67 -5.75 9.66
N GLU A 162 7.23 -6.79 9.03
CA GLU A 162 8.11 -7.76 9.70
C GLU A 162 9.47 -7.18 10.09
N LYS A 163 9.98 -6.21 9.34
CA LYS A 163 11.26 -5.53 9.64
C LYS A 163 11.14 -4.45 10.70
N PHE A 164 9.95 -4.23 11.26
CA PHE A 164 9.76 -3.23 12.30
C PHE A 164 10.34 -3.76 13.63
N GLU A 165 11.34 -3.06 14.16
CA GLU A 165 12.15 -3.54 15.30
C GLU A 165 11.39 -3.52 16.65
N ASP A 166 10.31 -2.74 16.77
CA ASP A 166 9.51 -2.65 18.01
C ASP A 166 8.42 -3.74 18.08
N GLU A 167 8.55 -4.64 19.05
CA GLU A 167 7.60 -5.71 19.37
C GLU A 167 6.54 -5.28 20.40
N ASP A 168 5.98 -4.07 20.30
CA ASP A 168 4.86 -3.69 21.17
C ASP A 168 3.58 -4.44 20.73
N PRO A 169 3.01 -5.33 21.58
CA PRO A 169 1.85 -6.14 21.22
C PRO A 169 0.57 -5.33 21.03
N TYR A 170 0.55 -4.06 21.44
CA TYR A 170 -0.59 -3.16 21.28
C TYR A 170 -0.50 -2.30 20.01
N ILE A 171 0.61 -2.39 19.25
CA ILE A 171 0.77 -1.69 17.97
C ILE A 171 0.18 -2.53 16.83
N SER A 172 -0.95 -2.08 16.29
CA SER A 172 -1.55 -2.68 15.08
C SER A 172 -0.60 -2.59 13.89
N ASP A 173 -0.58 -3.61 13.02
CA ASP A 173 0.32 -3.69 11.86
C ASP A 173 0.24 -2.50 10.91
N LEU A 174 -0.91 -1.81 10.82
CA LEU A 174 -0.98 -0.55 10.07
C LEU A 174 0.01 0.47 10.61
N HIS A 175 0.17 0.64 11.92
CA HIS A 175 1.07 1.66 12.51
C HIS A 175 2.55 1.43 12.17
N LYS A 176 2.91 0.25 11.67
CA LYS A 176 4.24 -0.09 11.15
C LYS A 176 4.44 0.37 9.70
N LEU A 177 3.37 0.83 9.03
CA LEU A 177 3.37 1.35 7.67
C LEU A 177 3.32 2.88 7.63
N ASP A 178 4.11 3.50 6.75
CA ASP A 178 4.02 4.95 6.47
C ASP A 178 2.70 5.41 5.85
N PHE A 179 2.44 6.73 5.94
CA PHE A 179 1.27 7.42 5.38
C PHE A 179 0.95 7.04 3.92
N ILE A 180 1.97 6.88 3.07
CA ILE A 180 1.78 6.56 1.65
C ILE A 180 1.30 5.12 1.45
N HIS A 181 1.70 4.18 2.31
CA HIS A 181 1.29 2.79 2.18
C HIS A 181 -0.19 2.59 2.51
N LEU A 182 -0.78 3.48 3.32
CA LEU A 182 -2.22 3.47 3.57
C LEU A 182 -3.03 3.68 2.28
N SER A 183 -2.51 4.48 1.34
CA SER A 183 -3.19 4.67 0.04
C SER A 183 -3.13 3.41 -0.81
N GLN A 184 -2.01 2.67 -0.75
CA GLN A 184 -1.85 1.42 -1.50
C GLN A 184 -2.84 0.35 -1.04
N VAL A 185 -3.17 0.30 0.26
CA VAL A 185 -4.14 -0.69 0.76
C VAL A 185 -5.55 -0.46 0.20
N LEU A 186 -5.99 0.80 -0.01
CA LEU A 186 -7.35 1.11 -0.46
C LEU A 186 -7.49 1.38 -1.96
N PHE A 187 -6.49 2.03 -2.57
CA PHE A 187 -6.59 2.58 -3.93
C PHE A 187 -5.77 1.82 -4.97
N GLU A 188 -4.88 0.91 -4.56
CA GLU A 188 -4.18 0.05 -5.52
C GLU A 188 -5.21 -0.79 -6.29
N LYS A 189 -5.19 -0.67 -7.62
CA LYS A 189 -6.15 -1.33 -8.51
C LYS A 189 -5.74 -2.78 -8.71
N LYS A 190 -6.68 -3.70 -8.52
CA LYS A 190 -6.42 -5.14 -8.59
C LYS A 190 -7.42 -5.86 -9.47
N ARG A 191 -6.99 -6.99 -10.03
CA ARG A 191 -7.83 -7.86 -10.86
C ARG A 191 -8.55 -8.87 -9.96
N ASP A 192 -9.83 -9.09 -10.24
CA ASP A 192 -10.67 -10.04 -9.52
C ASP A 192 -10.60 -11.46 -10.09
N ILE A 193 -9.99 -11.63 -11.25
CA ILE A 193 -9.75 -12.92 -11.89
C ILE A 193 -8.33 -12.93 -12.51
N THR A 194 -7.73 -14.12 -12.59
CA THR A 194 -6.39 -14.29 -13.17
C THR A 194 -6.39 -14.12 -14.69
N LEU A 195 -5.22 -13.91 -15.30
CA LEU A 195 -5.09 -13.80 -16.77
C LEU A 195 -5.51 -15.10 -17.46
N GLU A 196 -5.17 -16.22 -16.85
CA GLU A 196 -5.42 -17.56 -17.36
C GLU A 196 -6.92 -17.91 -17.30
N GLU A 197 -7.63 -17.37 -16.32
CA GLU A 197 -9.08 -17.56 -16.16
C GLU A 197 -9.87 -16.65 -17.10
N LEU A 198 -9.38 -15.43 -17.37
CA LEU A 198 -9.85 -14.61 -18.48
C LEU A 198 -9.64 -15.32 -19.82
N ASP A 199 -8.45 -15.86 -20.07
CA ASP A 199 -8.14 -16.56 -21.33
C ASP A 199 -9.08 -17.77 -21.51
N ARG A 200 -9.39 -18.51 -20.44
CA ARG A 200 -10.38 -19.59 -20.47
C ARG A 200 -11.80 -19.12 -20.78
N ILE A 201 -12.21 -17.95 -20.30
CA ILE A 201 -13.54 -17.37 -20.55
C ILE A 201 -13.65 -16.83 -21.98
N LEU A 202 -12.60 -16.13 -22.46
CA LEU A 202 -12.47 -15.61 -23.82
C LEU A 202 -12.42 -16.72 -24.87
N GLN A 203 -11.82 -17.86 -24.54
CA GLN A 203 -11.72 -19.01 -25.46
C GLN A 203 -12.99 -19.87 -25.54
N LYS A 204 -13.93 -19.72 -24.60
CA LYS A 204 -15.09 -20.61 -24.47
C LYS A 204 -16.45 -19.99 -24.81
N THR A 205 -16.54 -18.68 -25.12
CA THR A 205 -17.83 -17.98 -25.12
C THR A 205 -17.95 -16.93 -26.22
N ASP A 206 -19.09 -16.91 -26.94
CA ASP A 206 -19.57 -15.77 -27.74
C ASP A 206 -20.45 -14.89 -26.85
N PHE A 207 -20.13 -13.59 -26.74
CA PHE A 207 -20.64 -12.74 -25.66
C PHE A 207 -22.01 -12.08 -25.92
N ASP A 208 -22.95 -12.24 -24.98
CA ASP A 208 -24.21 -11.49 -24.91
C ASP A 208 -24.21 -10.36 -23.84
N ALA A 209 -25.38 -9.78 -23.54
CA ALA A 209 -25.53 -8.66 -22.60
C ALA A 209 -25.18 -9.03 -21.14
N ASP A 210 -25.35 -10.28 -20.71
CA ASP A 210 -24.97 -10.76 -19.38
C ASP A 210 -23.46 -11.02 -19.30
N ASP A 211 -22.83 -11.44 -20.40
CA ASP A 211 -21.37 -11.61 -20.44
C ASP A 211 -20.61 -10.28 -20.41
N ARG A 212 -21.25 -9.19 -20.85
CA ARG A 212 -20.73 -7.84 -20.69
C ARG A 212 -20.57 -7.48 -19.20
N GLU A 213 -21.47 -7.95 -18.34
CA GLU A 213 -21.37 -7.75 -16.89
C GLU A 213 -20.19 -8.52 -16.28
N LYS A 214 -19.90 -9.73 -16.79
CA LYS A 214 -18.72 -10.53 -16.38
C LYS A 214 -17.40 -9.92 -16.87
N ILE A 215 -17.36 -9.41 -18.10
CA ILE A 215 -16.17 -8.72 -18.65
C ILE A 215 -15.90 -7.41 -17.92
N LEU A 216 -16.94 -6.70 -17.46
CA LEU A 216 -16.79 -5.50 -16.63
C LEU A 216 -16.11 -5.78 -15.27
N LYS A 217 -16.12 -7.04 -14.78
CA LYS A 217 -15.36 -7.48 -13.58
C LYS A 217 -13.87 -7.67 -13.85
N TYR A 218 -13.44 -7.74 -15.11
CA TYR A 218 -12.02 -7.76 -15.48
C TYR A 218 -11.36 -6.37 -15.42
N ILE A 219 -12.17 -5.30 -15.42
CA ILE A 219 -11.66 -3.94 -15.29
C ILE A 219 -11.12 -3.78 -13.85
N PRO A 220 -9.82 -3.52 -13.67
CA PRO A 220 -9.22 -3.48 -12.35
C PRO A 220 -9.80 -2.31 -11.55
N LYS A 221 -10.44 -2.65 -10.44
CA LYS A 221 -11.05 -1.70 -9.51
C LYS A 221 -10.34 -1.79 -8.16
N SER A 222 -10.14 -0.64 -7.55
CA SER A 222 -9.66 -0.52 -6.17
C SER A 222 -10.74 -0.94 -5.17
N ASN A 223 -10.35 -1.23 -3.92
CA ASN A 223 -11.32 -1.49 -2.86
C ASN A 223 -12.23 -0.29 -2.62
N TRP A 224 -11.72 0.94 -2.81
CA TRP A 224 -12.54 2.13 -2.80
C TRP A 224 -13.66 2.09 -3.85
N GLU A 225 -13.31 1.82 -5.11
CA GLU A 225 -14.28 1.75 -6.22
C GLU A 225 -15.30 0.61 -6.05
N LYS A 226 -14.89 -0.50 -5.43
CA LYS A 226 -15.76 -1.67 -5.21
C LYS A 226 -16.75 -1.48 -4.08
N TYR A 227 -16.27 -1.04 -2.91
CA TYR A 227 -17.04 -1.14 -1.68
C TYR A 227 -17.50 0.20 -1.12
N PHE A 228 -16.89 1.31 -1.54
CA PHE A 228 -17.13 2.62 -0.91
C PHE A 228 -17.67 3.66 -1.88
N ALA A 229 -17.27 3.65 -3.15
CA ALA A 229 -17.65 4.68 -4.12
C ALA A 229 -19.16 4.76 -4.38
N ALA A 230 -19.86 3.63 -4.39
CA ALA A 230 -21.32 3.62 -4.52
C ALA A 230 -22.05 4.04 -3.23
N LEU A 231 -21.40 3.88 -2.08
CA LEU A 231 -21.96 4.16 -0.77
C LEU A 231 -21.67 5.60 -0.32
N VAL A 232 -20.61 6.23 -0.83
CA VAL A 232 -20.14 7.54 -0.40
C VAL A 232 -19.97 8.44 -1.61
N ASP A 233 -20.85 9.43 -1.73
CA ASP A 233 -20.65 10.53 -2.67
C ASP A 233 -19.42 11.36 -2.23
N ASP A 234 -18.35 11.31 -3.02
CA ASP A 234 -17.06 11.96 -2.74
C ASP A 234 -16.83 13.29 -3.50
N GLY A 235 -17.85 13.76 -4.25
CA GLY A 235 -17.92 15.07 -4.91
C GLY A 235 -16.98 15.24 -6.12
N ASP A 236 -16.69 16.49 -6.52
CA ASP A 236 -15.97 16.86 -7.76
C ASP A 236 -14.53 16.31 -7.92
N GLN A 237 -13.93 15.74 -6.87
CA GLN A 237 -12.57 15.16 -6.92
C GLN A 237 -12.54 13.88 -6.09
N SER A 238 -11.95 12.80 -6.60
CA SER A 238 -11.88 11.54 -5.85
C SER A 238 -11.10 11.67 -4.54
N LEU A 239 -11.47 10.87 -3.52
CA LEU A 239 -10.73 10.79 -2.25
C LEU A 239 -9.22 10.55 -2.47
N GLU A 240 -8.86 9.69 -3.43
CA GLU A 240 -7.49 9.37 -3.81
C GLU A 240 -6.67 10.63 -4.14
N ARG A 241 -7.18 11.51 -5.02
CA ARG A 241 -6.48 12.76 -5.39
C ARG A 241 -6.30 13.69 -4.19
N LYS A 242 -7.32 13.76 -3.31
CA LYS A 242 -7.24 14.57 -2.08
C LYS A 242 -6.15 14.00 -1.16
N TRP A 243 -6.04 12.69 -1.06
CA TRP A 243 -5.03 11.99 -0.26
C TRP A 243 -3.62 12.19 -0.79
N GLU A 244 -3.40 12.07 -2.11
CA GLU A 244 -2.11 12.33 -2.75
C GLU A 244 -1.63 13.77 -2.53
N LEU A 245 -2.54 14.75 -2.64
CA LEU A 245 -2.22 16.14 -2.40
C LEU A 245 -1.87 16.37 -0.91
N LEU A 246 -2.62 15.76 0.01
CA LEU A 246 -2.32 15.83 1.44
C LEU A 246 -0.96 15.19 1.75
N TYR A 247 -0.59 14.09 1.10
CA TYR A 247 0.72 13.45 1.25
C TYR A 247 1.87 14.39 0.85
N LYS A 248 1.76 15.09 -0.29
CA LYS A 248 2.76 16.08 -0.73
C LYS A 248 2.93 17.20 0.30
N LEU A 249 1.82 17.69 0.85
CA LEU A 249 1.82 18.74 1.88
C LEU A 249 2.38 18.22 3.21
N ARG A 250 2.06 16.99 3.62
CA ARG A 250 2.60 16.31 4.81
C ARG A 250 4.11 16.18 4.74
N ASN A 251 4.65 15.75 3.59
CA ASN A 251 6.11 15.65 3.43
C ASN A 251 6.78 17.02 3.54
N LYS A 252 6.12 18.08 3.06
CA LYS A 252 6.61 19.45 3.24
C LYS A 252 6.70 19.85 4.72
N VAL A 253 5.66 19.50 5.51
CA VAL A 253 5.61 19.71 6.97
C VAL A 253 6.72 18.90 7.67
N ALA A 254 6.82 17.60 7.40
CA ALA A 254 7.78 16.70 8.04
C ALA A 254 9.25 17.11 7.77
N HIS A 255 9.54 17.63 6.57
CA HIS A 255 10.88 18.10 6.21
C HIS A 255 11.10 19.60 6.53
N ASN A 256 10.18 20.28 7.21
CA ASN A 256 10.25 21.71 7.53
C ASN A 256 10.57 22.60 6.32
N ARG A 257 10.06 22.26 5.13
CA ARG A 257 10.42 22.92 3.86
C ARG A 257 9.65 24.23 3.62
N ASN A 258 9.71 25.21 4.53
CA ASN A 258 9.06 26.53 4.39
C ASN A 258 7.55 26.43 4.06
N VAL A 259 6.78 25.97 5.05
CA VAL A 259 5.33 25.82 4.95
C VAL A 259 4.66 27.20 5.03
N LYS A 260 3.90 27.59 4.00
CA LYS A 260 3.24 28.90 3.94
C LYS A 260 1.81 28.84 4.47
N LYS A 261 1.24 29.99 4.83
CA LYS A 261 -0.17 30.13 5.25
C LYS A 261 -1.14 29.44 4.29
N LYS A 262 -1.00 29.69 2.97
CA LYS A 262 -1.84 29.08 1.94
C LYS A 262 -1.81 27.55 2.01
N GLU A 263 -0.65 26.97 2.30
CA GLU A 263 -0.48 25.52 2.39
C GLU A 263 -1.07 24.97 3.69
N TYR A 264 -0.93 25.69 4.80
CA TYR A 264 -1.63 25.38 6.04
C TYR A 264 -3.16 25.39 5.86
N GLU A 265 -3.70 26.41 5.19
CA GLU A 265 -5.13 26.50 4.89
C GLU A 265 -5.58 25.36 3.95
N GLN A 266 -4.76 25.00 2.96
CA GLN A 266 -4.99 23.84 2.10
C GLN A 266 -5.00 22.53 2.90
N ILE A 267 -4.04 22.32 3.81
CA ILE A 267 -3.98 21.14 4.70
C ILE A 267 -5.27 21.06 5.52
N ARG A 268 -5.68 22.16 6.16
CA ARG A 268 -6.90 22.22 6.97
C ARG A 268 -8.15 21.90 6.13
N GLY A 269 -8.27 22.52 4.95
CA GLY A 269 -9.40 22.30 4.06
C GLY A 269 -9.48 20.87 3.51
N LEU A 270 -8.35 20.32 3.03
CA LEU A 270 -8.27 18.95 2.55
C LEU A 270 -8.56 17.94 3.66
N SER A 271 -7.96 18.15 4.83
CA SER A 271 -8.15 17.28 5.99
C SER A 271 -9.61 17.21 6.38
N ASN A 272 -10.31 18.34 6.49
CA ASN A 272 -11.74 18.35 6.82
C ASN A 272 -12.58 17.57 5.80
N LYS A 273 -12.35 17.78 4.50
CA LYS A 273 -13.05 17.04 3.44
C LYS A 273 -12.77 15.54 3.50
N ILE A 274 -11.52 15.15 3.74
CA ILE A 274 -11.13 13.75 3.87
C ILE A 274 -11.79 13.14 5.12
N LYS A 275 -11.80 13.84 6.26
CA LYS A 275 -12.49 13.38 7.48
C LYS A 275 -13.97 13.13 7.25
N GLU A 276 -14.65 14.03 6.54
CA GLU A 276 -16.07 13.85 6.21
C GLU A 276 -16.29 12.60 5.36
N ILE A 277 -15.48 12.40 4.31
CA ILE A 277 -15.57 11.22 3.44
C ILE A 277 -15.28 9.93 4.22
N ILE A 278 -14.19 9.88 5.00
CA ILE A 278 -13.85 8.72 5.83
C ILE A 278 -14.93 8.47 6.89
N GLY A 279 -15.50 9.52 7.48
CA GLY A 279 -16.59 9.42 8.44
C GLY A 279 -17.83 8.75 7.84
N LYS A 280 -18.24 9.19 6.64
CA LYS A 280 -19.33 8.56 5.88
C LYS A 280 -19.02 7.10 5.54
N ALA A 281 -17.82 6.81 5.03
CA ALA A 281 -17.39 5.46 4.71
C ALA A 281 -17.39 4.54 5.95
N THR A 282 -16.91 5.04 7.09
CA THR A 282 -16.86 4.30 8.35
C THR A 282 -18.27 3.96 8.85
N ALA A 283 -19.24 4.88 8.72
CA ALA A 283 -20.62 4.66 9.14
C ALA A 283 -21.31 3.56 8.31
N LYS A 284 -20.96 3.46 7.04
CA LYS A 284 -21.53 2.48 6.09
C LYS A 284 -20.82 1.14 6.06
N LEU A 285 -19.75 0.94 6.84
CA LEU A 285 -19.02 -0.32 6.89
C LEU A 285 -19.91 -1.53 7.22
N GLY A 286 -20.93 -1.35 8.06
CA GLY A 286 -21.88 -2.41 8.42
C GLY A 286 -22.92 -2.74 7.36
N GLU A 287 -23.02 -1.92 6.31
CA GLU A 287 -23.91 -2.13 5.15
C GLU A 287 -23.21 -2.93 4.03
N ILE A 288 -21.90 -3.18 4.16
CA ILE A 288 -21.11 -3.91 3.18
C ILE A 288 -21.32 -5.41 3.42
N ASP A 289 -22.17 -6.03 2.61
CA ASP A 289 -22.34 -7.48 2.56
C ASP A 289 -21.29 -8.09 1.62
N ILE A 290 -20.43 -8.94 2.16
CA ILE A 290 -19.31 -9.56 1.42
C ILE A 290 -19.54 -11.05 1.44
N ASN A 291 -19.78 -11.62 0.26
CA ASN A 291 -19.89 -13.05 0.09
C ASN A 291 -18.49 -13.73 0.20
N GLU A 292 -18.48 -15.05 0.40
CA GLU A 292 -17.24 -15.81 0.62
C GLU A 292 -16.28 -15.76 -0.59
N GLU A 293 -16.80 -15.61 -1.81
CA GLU A 293 -15.97 -15.45 -3.02
C GLU A 293 -15.22 -14.12 -3.02
N ASP A 294 -15.91 -12.99 -2.78
CA ASP A 294 -15.32 -11.65 -2.70
C ASP A 294 -14.30 -11.55 -1.56
N ARG A 295 -14.57 -12.24 -0.44
CA ARG A 295 -13.64 -12.35 0.69
C ARG A 295 -12.35 -13.04 0.31
N GLU A 296 -12.44 -14.20 -0.33
CA GLU A 296 -11.28 -14.95 -0.79
C GLU A 296 -10.52 -14.14 -1.86
N LEU A 297 -11.22 -13.44 -2.77
CA LEU A 297 -10.59 -12.54 -3.75
C LEU A 297 -9.81 -11.39 -3.11
N ILE A 298 -10.36 -10.76 -2.06
CA ILE A 298 -9.61 -9.76 -1.28
C ILE A 298 -8.33 -10.40 -0.75
N ILE A 299 -8.40 -11.54 -0.06
CA ILE A 299 -7.24 -12.27 0.48
C ILE A 299 -6.21 -12.59 -0.60
N TYR A 300 -6.66 -13.10 -1.74
CA TYR A 300 -5.80 -13.49 -2.86
C TYR A 300 -5.14 -12.30 -3.54
N SER A 301 -5.82 -11.16 -3.66
CA SER A 301 -5.31 -9.96 -4.34
C SER A 301 -4.07 -9.34 -3.67
N TYR A 302 -3.74 -9.75 -2.45
CA TYR A 302 -2.61 -9.23 -1.68
C TYR A 302 -1.44 -10.21 -1.54
N ARG A 303 -1.52 -11.45 -2.03
CA ARG A 303 -0.39 -12.39 -1.99
C ARG A 303 0.52 -12.19 -3.21
N SER A 304 1.83 -12.06 -3.00
CA SER A 304 2.82 -11.78 -4.07
C SER A 304 3.26 -12.99 -4.89
N GLU A 305 2.89 -14.20 -4.46
CA GLU A 305 3.07 -15.42 -5.24
C GLU A 305 1.69 -15.85 -5.73
N SER A 306 1.49 -15.87 -7.05
CA SER A 306 0.21 -16.25 -7.61
C SER A 306 -0.10 -17.69 -7.25
N ALA A 307 -1.36 -17.96 -6.90
CA ALA A 307 -1.84 -19.31 -6.60
C ALA A 307 -1.50 -20.30 -7.74
N SER A 308 -1.42 -19.80 -8.98
CA SER A 308 -0.98 -20.55 -10.15
C SER A 308 0.47 -21.04 -10.04
N THR A 309 1.40 -20.27 -9.49
CA THR A 309 2.80 -20.69 -9.33
C THR A 309 2.91 -21.81 -8.30
N ILE A 310 2.17 -21.70 -7.19
CA ILE A 310 2.15 -22.72 -6.13
C ILE A 310 1.50 -24.00 -6.63
N VAL A 311 0.36 -23.91 -7.33
CA VAL A 311 -0.35 -25.08 -7.88
C VAL A 311 0.48 -25.74 -8.98
N TYR A 312 1.04 -24.96 -9.90
CA TYR A 312 1.92 -25.45 -10.97
C TYR A 312 3.16 -26.14 -10.41
N LEU A 313 3.81 -25.52 -9.42
CA LEU A 313 4.95 -26.13 -8.74
C LEU A 313 4.54 -27.41 -8.04
N SER A 314 3.40 -27.42 -7.35
CA SER A 314 2.85 -28.62 -6.69
C SER A 314 2.58 -29.75 -7.69
N GLU A 315 2.00 -29.44 -8.85
CA GLU A 315 1.73 -30.40 -9.92
C GLU A 315 3.02 -31.02 -10.47
N ILE A 316 4.02 -30.18 -10.76
CA ILE A 316 5.35 -30.63 -11.23
C ILE A 316 6.03 -31.50 -10.18
N SER A 317 6.06 -31.03 -8.93
CA SER A 317 6.74 -31.73 -7.83
C SER A 317 6.12 -33.09 -7.55
N VAL A 318 4.78 -33.20 -7.61
CA VAL A 318 4.09 -34.48 -7.47
C VAL A 318 4.36 -35.37 -8.70
N ALA A 319 4.33 -34.83 -9.93
CA ALA A 319 4.66 -35.59 -11.13
C ALA A 319 6.10 -36.14 -11.10
N GLU A 320 7.08 -35.32 -10.68
CA GLU A 320 8.47 -35.75 -10.49
C GLU A 320 8.59 -36.85 -9.43
N PHE A 321 7.83 -36.77 -8.34
CA PHE A 321 7.80 -37.82 -7.33
C PHE A 321 7.34 -39.17 -7.89
N TYR A 322 6.28 -39.20 -8.73
CA TYR A 322 5.86 -40.43 -9.41
C TYR A 322 6.94 -40.92 -10.39
N SER A 323 7.56 -40.02 -11.14
CA SER A 323 8.68 -40.37 -12.05
C SER A 323 9.86 -41.01 -11.31
N ARG A 324 10.30 -40.41 -10.21
CA ARG A 324 11.37 -40.95 -9.34
C ARG A 324 10.97 -42.28 -8.67
N SER A 325 9.67 -42.50 -8.47
CA SER A 325 9.12 -43.75 -7.94
C SER A 325 8.99 -44.86 -9.01
N GLY A 326 9.45 -44.60 -10.23
CA GLY A 326 9.50 -45.56 -11.35
C GLY A 326 8.23 -45.60 -12.21
N TYR A 327 7.37 -44.57 -12.15
CA TYR A 327 6.24 -44.42 -13.05
C TYR A 327 6.63 -43.61 -14.29
N GLU A 328 6.10 -43.99 -15.45
CA GLU A 328 6.07 -43.13 -16.63
C GLU A 328 4.89 -42.16 -16.51
N VAL A 329 5.19 -40.85 -16.51
CA VAL A 329 4.18 -39.80 -16.34
C VAL A 329 3.81 -39.21 -17.70
N SER A 330 2.52 -39.25 -18.03
CA SER A 330 1.98 -38.64 -19.25
C SER A 330 0.99 -37.51 -18.89
N PRO A 331 1.21 -36.29 -19.43
CA PRO A 331 0.20 -35.25 -19.35
C PRO A 331 -1.00 -35.65 -20.23
N LEU A 332 -2.23 -35.33 -19.80
CA LEU A 332 -3.41 -35.57 -20.63
C LEU A 332 -3.39 -34.62 -21.85
N GLY A 333 -3.39 -35.21 -23.05
CA GLY A 333 -3.42 -34.45 -24.31
C GLY A 333 -4.02 -35.26 -25.46
N GLU A 334 -5.35 -35.16 -25.64
CA GLU A 334 -5.98 -35.03 -26.96
C GLU A 334 -7.11 -33.99 -26.85
N GLN A 335 -7.22 -33.13 -27.86
CA GLN A 335 -8.23 -32.06 -27.89
C GLN A 335 -9.65 -32.66 -27.87
N GLY A 336 -10.47 -32.22 -26.91
CA GLY A 336 -11.91 -32.50 -26.89
C GLY A 336 -12.41 -33.53 -25.87
N GLN A 337 -11.55 -34.10 -25.01
CA GLN A 337 -12.00 -34.94 -23.90
C GLN A 337 -12.09 -34.18 -22.56
N PRO A 338 -13.10 -34.47 -21.71
CA PRO A 338 -13.17 -33.89 -20.38
C PRO A 338 -11.97 -34.33 -19.51
N GLN A 339 -11.30 -33.36 -18.91
CA GLN A 339 -10.09 -33.57 -18.12
C GLN A 339 -10.47 -33.89 -16.67
N TYR A 340 -10.33 -35.16 -16.27
CA TYR A 340 -10.74 -35.65 -14.95
C TYR A 340 -9.58 -35.77 -13.94
N CYS A 341 -8.34 -35.63 -14.40
CA CYS A 341 -7.14 -35.65 -13.55
C CYS A 341 -6.05 -34.74 -14.14
N ASP A 342 -5.01 -34.46 -13.37
CA ASP A 342 -3.95 -33.53 -13.75
C ASP A 342 -2.89 -34.25 -14.61
N PHE A 343 -2.58 -35.51 -14.31
CA PHE A 343 -1.76 -36.38 -15.15
C PHE A 343 -2.03 -37.88 -14.90
N ILE A 344 -1.53 -38.75 -15.78
CA ILE A 344 -1.56 -40.21 -15.61
C ILE A 344 -0.15 -40.72 -15.34
N ALA A 345 -0.01 -41.56 -14.32
CA ALA A 345 1.23 -42.25 -13.98
C ALA A 345 1.09 -43.75 -14.27
N THR A 346 1.99 -44.33 -15.07
CA THR A 346 1.93 -45.75 -15.46
C THR A 346 3.18 -46.50 -15.02
N LYS A 347 3.01 -47.66 -14.37
CA LYS A 347 4.11 -48.52 -13.93
C LYS A 347 3.71 -49.99 -14.09
N ASP A 348 4.58 -50.80 -14.69
CA ASP A 348 4.37 -52.24 -14.88
C ASP A 348 3.01 -52.60 -15.55
N GLY A 349 2.59 -51.78 -16.53
CA GLY A 349 1.32 -51.96 -17.25
C GLY A 349 0.07 -51.53 -16.47
N ARG A 350 0.22 -50.95 -15.28
CA ARG A 350 -0.87 -50.40 -14.47
C ARG A 350 -0.83 -48.87 -14.50
N SER A 351 -1.95 -48.24 -14.79
CA SER A 351 -2.07 -46.78 -14.85
C SER A 351 -2.89 -46.25 -13.67
N VAL A 352 -2.50 -45.08 -13.17
CA VAL A 352 -3.13 -44.35 -12.07
C VAL A 352 -3.39 -42.92 -12.51
N ALA A 353 -4.61 -42.43 -12.29
CA ALA A 353 -4.94 -41.02 -12.48
C ALA A 353 -4.52 -40.24 -11.24
N VAL A 354 -3.76 -39.16 -11.40
CA VAL A 354 -3.31 -38.33 -10.27
C VAL A 354 -4.01 -36.98 -10.31
N VAL A 355 -4.66 -36.64 -9.20
CA VAL A 355 -5.30 -35.34 -8.97
C VAL A 355 -4.54 -34.63 -7.87
N VAL A 356 -4.01 -33.45 -8.16
CA VAL A 356 -3.25 -32.61 -7.24
C VAL A 356 -4.18 -31.56 -6.64
N LYS A 357 -4.07 -31.39 -5.33
CA LYS A 357 -4.79 -30.36 -4.57
C LYS A 357 -3.84 -29.70 -3.60
N VAL A 358 -3.86 -28.38 -3.54
CA VAL A 358 -3.06 -27.61 -2.59
C VAL A 358 -3.97 -27.06 -1.51
N THR A 359 -3.58 -27.22 -0.24
CA THR A 359 -4.36 -26.67 0.89
C THR A 359 -3.46 -26.37 2.09
N ARG A 360 -3.91 -25.45 2.95
CA ARG A 360 -3.30 -25.27 4.28
C ARG A 360 -3.64 -26.46 5.18
N ARG A 361 -2.74 -26.81 6.09
CA ARG A 361 -2.91 -27.86 7.11
C ARG A 361 -4.21 -27.71 7.90
N SER A 362 -4.53 -26.49 8.33
CA SER A 362 -5.78 -26.16 9.04
C SER A 362 -7.06 -26.44 8.23
N ARG A 363 -6.99 -26.44 6.90
CA ARG A 363 -8.11 -26.72 5.97
C ARG A 363 -8.01 -28.10 5.30
N PHE A 364 -7.16 -29.00 5.79
CA PHE A 364 -6.97 -30.34 5.22
C PHE A 364 -8.29 -31.11 5.09
N LEU A 365 -9.03 -31.26 6.19
CA LEU A 365 -10.22 -32.11 6.26
C LEU A 365 -11.34 -31.70 5.28
N PRO A 366 -11.80 -30.43 5.25
CA PRO A 366 -12.86 -30.03 4.32
C PRO A 366 -12.45 -30.18 2.85
N ILE A 367 -11.20 -29.88 2.50
CA ILE A 367 -10.70 -30.04 1.13
C ILE A 367 -10.59 -31.51 0.73
N CYS A 368 -10.11 -32.37 1.65
CA CYS A 368 -10.03 -33.80 1.42
C CYS A 368 -11.42 -34.41 1.16
N ILE A 369 -12.42 -34.07 1.99
CA ILE A 369 -13.81 -34.52 1.80
C ILE A 369 -14.38 -34.03 0.47
N LEU A 370 -14.18 -32.75 0.13
CA LEU A 370 -14.66 -32.19 -1.13
C LEU A 370 -14.03 -32.89 -2.34
N ALA A 371 -12.72 -33.14 -2.31
CA ALA A 371 -12.00 -33.83 -3.37
C ALA A 371 -12.50 -35.28 -3.52
N LEU A 372 -12.67 -36.00 -2.41
CA LEU A 372 -13.20 -37.37 -2.41
C LEU A 372 -14.62 -37.44 -3.00
N ASN A 373 -15.53 -36.58 -2.55
CA ASN A 373 -16.91 -36.54 -3.05
C ASN A 373 -16.95 -36.23 -4.55
N ARG A 374 -16.13 -35.28 -5.01
CA ARG A 374 -16.07 -34.91 -6.42
C ARG A 374 -15.59 -36.06 -7.30
N GLU A 375 -14.57 -36.78 -6.86
CA GLU A 375 -14.07 -37.95 -7.60
C GLU A 375 -15.08 -39.10 -7.62
N GLN A 376 -15.80 -39.32 -6.51
CA GLN A 376 -16.89 -40.29 -6.46
C GLN A 376 -18.04 -39.92 -7.42
N GLU A 377 -18.45 -38.65 -7.44
CA GLU A 377 -19.47 -38.14 -8.35
C GLU A 377 -19.05 -38.22 -9.82
N HIS A 378 -17.79 -37.89 -10.12
CA HIS A 378 -17.24 -38.01 -11.47
C HIS A 378 -17.26 -39.46 -11.94
N ARG A 379 -16.84 -40.41 -11.10
CA ARG A 379 -16.90 -41.84 -11.39
C ARG A 379 -18.33 -42.34 -11.62
N ALA A 380 -19.29 -41.90 -10.81
CA ALA A 380 -20.70 -42.26 -10.98
C ALA A 380 -21.29 -41.79 -12.33
N LYS A 381 -20.72 -40.74 -12.94
CA LYS A 381 -21.17 -40.17 -14.22
C LYS A 381 -20.50 -40.80 -15.45
N ILE A 382 -19.35 -41.47 -15.31
CA ILE A 382 -18.60 -42.06 -16.44
C ILE A 382 -18.98 -43.54 -16.61
N LYS A 383 -19.68 -43.88 -17.71
CA LYS A 383 -20.07 -45.25 -18.07
C LYS A 383 -19.02 -46.04 -18.89
N ASP A 384 -17.82 -45.48 -19.06
CA ASP A 384 -16.81 -45.99 -20.01
C ASP A 384 -15.79 -46.95 -19.35
N HIS A 385 -15.09 -47.75 -20.17
CA HIS A 385 -14.17 -48.85 -19.78
C HIS A 385 -12.93 -48.47 -18.95
N ARG A 386 -12.81 -47.20 -18.51
CA ARG A 386 -11.76 -46.72 -17.59
C ARG A 386 -12.13 -46.82 -16.11
N THR A 387 -13.27 -47.42 -15.80
CA THR A 387 -13.79 -47.68 -14.44
C THR A 387 -12.88 -48.55 -13.55
N SER A 388 -11.80 -49.11 -14.10
CA SER A 388 -10.78 -49.90 -13.39
C SER A 388 -9.50 -49.13 -13.01
N LEU A 389 -9.36 -47.86 -13.42
CA LEU A 389 -8.17 -47.07 -13.11
C LEU A 389 -8.19 -46.64 -11.63
N LYS A 390 -7.09 -46.79 -10.90
CA LYS A 390 -6.96 -46.24 -9.54
C LYS A 390 -6.78 -44.71 -9.64
N THR A 391 -7.38 -43.94 -8.73
CA THR A 391 -7.18 -42.49 -8.62
C THR A 391 -6.38 -42.18 -7.37
N HIS A 392 -5.29 -41.45 -7.50
CA HIS A 392 -4.55 -40.90 -6.38
C HIS A 392 -4.86 -39.41 -6.24
N ILE A 393 -5.42 -39.01 -5.10
CA ILE A 393 -5.63 -37.61 -4.74
C ILE A 393 -4.40 -37.16 -3.94
N ALA A 394 -3.44 -36.53 -4.61
CA ALA A 394 -2.26 -35.96 -3.99
C ALA A 394 -2.61 -34.61 -3.33
N ILE A 395 -2.57 -34.56 -2.00
CA ILE A 395 -2.87 -33.34 -1.25
C ILE A 395 -1.56 -32.72 -0.75
N VAL A 396 -1.15 -31.62 -1.39
CA VAL A 396 0.03 -30.84 -1.02
C VAL A 396 -0.35 -29.85 0.09
N LEU A 397 0.25 -30.06 1.25
CA LEU A 397 -0.05 -29.35 2.49
C LEU A 397 0.90 -28.18 2.69
N GLN A 398 0.33 -27.03 3.05
CA GLN A 398 1.04 -25.81 3.39
C GLN A 398 0.87 -25.43 4.85
N GLY A 399 1.86 -24.72 5.40
CA GLY A 399 1.85 -24.24 6.77
C GLY A 399 2.56 -25.17 7.74
N ASP A 400 2.66 -24.72 8.99
CA ASP A 400 3.43 -25.35 10.05
C ASP A 400 2.75 -26.63 10.57
N GLU A 401 3.54 -27.68 10.86
CA GLU A 401 3.03 -28.94 11.38
C GLU A 401 2.27 -28.79 12.71
N SER A 402 2.61 -27.78 13.51
CA SER A 402 1.91 -27.44 14.76
C SER A 402 0.44 -27.06 14.56
N GLU A 403 0.05 -26.53 13.38
CA GLU A 403 -1.36 -26.18 13.10
C GLU A 403 -2.25 -27.41 12.98
N TYR A 404 -1.75 -28.45 12.31
CA TYR A 404 -2.46 -29.70 12.14
C TYR A 404 -1.45 -30.85 11.92
N PRO A 405 -1.12 -31.61 12.99
CA PRO A 405 -0.04 -32.59 12.97
C PRO A 405 -0.27 -33.73 11.98
N ASN A 406 0.83 -34.27 11.43
CA ASN A 406 0.80 -35.35 10.44
C ASN A 406 0.01 -36.58 10.95
N GLU A 407 0.18 -36.96 12.22
CA GLU A 407 -0.57 -38.07 12.84
C GLU A 407 -2.09 -37.87 12.77
N LYS A 408 -2.55 -36.62 12.94
CA LYS A 408 -3.98 -36.27 12.90
C LYS A 408 -4.51 -36.35 11.47
N ILE A 409 -3.71 -35.93 10.48
CA ILE A 409 -4.01 -36.06 9.04
C ILE A 409 -4.18 -37.54 8.68
N LEU A 410 -3.19 -38.37 9.01
CA LEU A 410 -3.21 -39.80 8.70
C LEU A 410 -4.39 -40.52 9.37
N ARG A 411 -4.70 -40.20 10.64
CA ARG A 411 -5.88 -40.75 11.33
C ARG A 411 -7.19 -40.37 10.64
N ARG A 412 -7.29 -39.14 10.14
CA ARG A 412 -8.49 -38.67 9.42
C ARG A 412 -8.62 -39.33 8.06
N ILE A 413 -7.53 -39.46 7.31
CA ILE A 413 -7.51 -40.20 6.04
C ILE A 413 -8.01 -41.61 6.27
N LYS A 414 -7.45 -42.33 7.25
CA LYS A 414 -7.88 -43.71 7.56
C LYS A 414 -9.38 -43.82 7.88
N THR A 415 -9.95 -42.81 8.50
CA THR A 415 -11.40 -42.78 8.82
C THR A 415 -12.23 -42.49 7.57
N LEU A 416 -11.75 -41.62 6.69
CA LEU A 416 -12.43 -41.30 5.42
C LEU A 416 -12.33 -42.45 4.42
N THR A 417 -11.19 -43.14 4.39
CA THR A 417 -10.94 -44.22 3.43
C THR A 417 -11.73 -45.49 3.75
N THR A 418 -12.10 -45.73 5.01
CA THR A 418 -13.00 -46.86 5.37
C THR A 418 -14.42 -46.74 4.78
N THR A 419 -14.79 -45.57 4.26
CA THR A 419 -16.10 -45.28 3.70
C THR A 419 -16.08 -44.96 2.20
N THR A 420 -14.91 -45.01 1.56
CA THR A 420 -14.72 -44.70 0.14
C THR A 420 -14.36 -45.94 -0.66
N ASP A 421 -14.63 -45.89 -1.97
CA ASP A 421 -14.24 -46.88 -2.96
C ASP A 421 -12.72 -47.17 -2.91
N ASP A 422 -12.33 -48.45 -2.87
CA ASP A 422 -10.93 -48.95 -2.83
C ASP A 422 -10.10 -48.49 -4.03
N SER A 423 -10.75 -47.98 -5.08
CA SER A 423 -10.11 -47.41 -6.25
C SER A 423 -9.62 -45.96 -6.08
N ILE A 424 -9.83 -45.33 -4.91
CA ILE A 424 -9.33 -43.98 -4.59
C ILE A 424 -8.37 -44.02 -3.40
N GLU A 425 -7.16 -43.49 -3.59
CA GLU A 425 -6.15 -43.35 -2.55
C GLU A 425 -5.84 -41.86 -2.32
N VAL A 426 -5.74 -41.44 -1.06
CA VAL A 426 -5.32 -40.07 -0.71
C VAL A 426 -3.85 -40.09 -0.33
N VAL A 427 -3.05 -39.30 -1.03
CA VAL A 427 -1.59 -39.20 -0.86
C VAL A 427 -1.25 -37.82 -0.29
N PRO A 428 -1.26 -37.62 1.04
CA PRO A 428 -0.90 -36.34 1.64
C PRO A 428 0.62 -36.16 1.59
N GLY A 429 1.08 -34.94 1.31
CA GLY A 429 2.51 -34.62 1.34
C GLY A 429 2.76 -33.13 1.48
N ILE A 430 4.02 -32.76 1.63
CA ILE A 430 4.50 -31.38 1.70
C ILE A 430 5.51 -31.12 0.59
N LEU A 431 5.74 -29.86 0.24
CA LEU A 431 6.92 -29.49 -0.55
C LEU A 431 8.09 -29.25 0.42
N GLY A 432 9.19 -29.99 0.23
CA GLY A 432 10.44 -29.78 0.94
C GLY A 432 11.18 -28.54 0.45
N ASP A 433 12.33 -28.25 1.08
CA ASP A 433 13.12 -27.03 0.83
C ASP A 433 13.60 -26.87 -0.63
N ASN A 434 13.68 -27.97 -1.38
CA ASN A 434 14.05 -27.99 -2.80
C ASN A 434 12.82 -28.09 -3.74
N ASN A 435 11.62 -27.76 -3.25
CA ASN A 435 10.35 -27.95 -3.95
C ASN A 435 10.09 -29.41 -4.36
N GLU A 436 10.62 -30.38 -3.63
CA GLU A 436 10.31 -31.79 -3.87
C GLU A 436 9.07 -32.20 -3.09
N PHE A 437 8.19 -33.00 -3.70
CA PHE A 437 7.03 -33.53 -3.00
C PHE A 437 7.46 -34.68 -2.08
N ILE A 438 7.27 -34.49 -0.78
CA ILE A 438 7.58 -35.45 0.28
C ILE A 438 6.25 -35.97 0.85
N PRO A 439 5.87 -37.22 0.56
CA PRO A 439 4.63 -37.77 1.10
C PRO A 439 4.77 -38.03 2.61
N ILE A 440 3.70 -37.77 3.36
CA ILE A 440 3.66 -37.96 4.82
C ILE A 440 3.51 -39.44 5.19
N ALA A 441 3.05 -40.28 4.25
CA ALA A 441 3.04 -41.73 4.35
C ALA A 441 3.59 -42.32 3.05
N PRO A 442 4.31 -43.47 3.09
CA PRO A 442 4.75 -44.14 1.87
C PRO A 442 3.55 -44.54 1.01
N LEU A 443 3.71 -44.47 -0.32
CA LEU A 443 2.73 -45.01 -1.27
C LEU A 443 2.55 -46.50 -0.97
N GLU A 444 1.31 -46.93 -0.73
CA GLU A 444 1.03 -48.37 -0.68
C GLU A 444 1.20 -48.91 -2.10
N THR A 445 2.23 -49.75 -2.31
CA THR A 445 2.45 -50.42 -3.60
C THR A 445 1.23 -51.29 -3.91
N ALA A 446 0.43 -50.87 -4.90
CA ALA A 446 -0.70 -51.62 -5.44
C ALA A 446 -0.27 -52.88 -6.18
#